data_AF-A0A098GI61-F1
#
_entry.id   AF-A0A098GI61-F1
#
_cell.length_a   1.000
_cell.length_b   1.000
_cell.length_c   1.000
_cell.angle_alpha   90.00
_cell.angle_beta   90.00
_cell.angle_gamma   90.00
#
_symmetry.space_group_name_H-M   'P 1'
#
loop_
_entity.id
_entity.type
_entity.pdbx_description
1 polymer ?
#
loop_
_entity_poly.entity_id
_entity_poly.type
_entity_poly.pdbx_seq_one_letter_code
_entity_poly.pdbx_strand_id
1 'polypeptide(L)'
;MHNKPSLFDIPCNILFLLPYSDNAALANKHQKINDLYLIRAVVDFAVKALELFVAGNLPAFDPQVGENLCQIRAYKIIHLSKKWLCSAATTAEFMQEIEHIKSYKHQIENVINDWENTLKHAATYNCNLDAVEKTSEFLSRHQLLFPLQREYAFIIACCFLTHFSIRKDHIPIAVNLEHIAREFHISKYRAKRLSHRYQQLICELGCDFIQEIAQELPAQFGYPDILPKLCQIADEDRMVLPCYTVSEIIFYHSIQQKIPVLLIVKRLNQSSATTPDVIYFLLLGKEESTDYDLVSCNSYLEEHCLIVAGEMLYEEESIKNYINRVLTENPLKIILANTASHPQYSGKRLEALRDDPFSWLQNNALIARHAKNLTNLRRFALEAGCSKENQTMFFLKHIYVNKLKDEIKQLHTQYPGEAFEAHAMLNP
;
A
#
# COMPACT_ATOMS: atom_id res chain seq x y z
N MET A 1 14.98 24.61 12.80
CA MET A 1 14.12 23.41 12.88
C MET A 1 14.84 22.39 13.73
N HIS A 2 14.32 22.05 14.90
CA HIS A 2 14.91 20.99 15.72
C HIS A 2 14.80 19.67 14.95
N ASN A 3 15.94 19.04 14.65
CA ASN A 3 15.98 17.65 14.23
C ASN A 3 15.32 16.84 15.34
N LYS A 4 14.05 16.48 15.15
CA LYS A 4 13.50 15.32 15.84
C LYS A 4 14.46 14.18 15.51
N PRO A 5 14.94 13.39 16.49
CA PRO A 5 15.63 12.16 16.17
C PRO A 5 14.74 11.42 15.19
N SER A 6 15.33 10.98 14.07
CA SER A 6 14.59 10.13 13.15
C SER A 6 14.11 8.93 13.98
N LEU A 7 12.88 8.48 13.77
CA LEU A 7 12.36 7.27 14.41
C LEU A 7 13.21 6.01 14.06
N PHE A 8 14.25 6.15 13.23
CA PHE A 8 14.97 5.08 12.53
C PHE A 8 16.28 4.62 13.20
N ASP A 9 16.58 5.10 14.41
CA ASP A 9 17.55 4.43 15.30
C ASP A 9 16.86 3.46 16.28
N ILE A 10 15.51 3.33 16.22
CA ILE A 10 14.76 2.46 17.12
C ILE A 10 14.58 1.09 16.47
N PRO A 11 15.06 0.00 17.10
CA PRO A 11 14.81 -1.35 16.62
C PRO A 11 13.29 -1.58 16.54
N CYS A 12 12.80 -1.88 15.34
CA CYS A 12 11.41 -2.26 15.14
C CYS A 12 11.14 -3.57 15.90
N ASN A 13 10.07 -3.59 16.69
CA ASN A 13 9.69 -4.68 17.57
C ASN A 13 8.16 -4.79 17.66
N ILE A 14 7.65 -5.77 18.40
CA ILE A 14 6.21 -6.03 18.52
C ILE A 14 5.35 -4.81 18.89
N LEU A 15 5.91 -3.81 19.60
CA LEU A 15 5.20 -2.57 19.95
C LEU A 15 4.71 -1.80 18.71
N PHE A 16 5.36 -1.95 17.56
CA PHE A 16 4.93 -1.34 16.31
C PHE A 16 3.53 -1.81 15.87
N LEU A 17 3.14 -3.02 16.28
CA LEU A 17 1.86 -3.63 15.97
C LEU A 17 0.80 -3.40 17.08
N LEU A 18 1.12 -2.61 18.12
CA LEU A 18 0.19 -2.33 19.22
C LEU A 18 -0.37 -0.90 19.11
N PRO A 19 -1.58 -0.63 19.62
CA PRO A 19 -2.23 0.68 19.48
C PRO A 19 -1.65 1.76 20.42
N TYR A 20 -0.52 1.49 21.08
CA TYR A 20 0.06 2.31 22.15
C TYR A 20 1.39 2.92 21.70
N SER A 21 1.77 4.02 22.34
CA SER A 21 3.17 4.46 22.31
C SER A 21 4.01 3.62 23.26
N ASP A 22 5.32 3.55 23.02
CA ASP A 22 6.27 2.80 23.86
C ASP A 22 6.26 3.22 25.35
N ASN A 23 5.78 4.44 25.61
CA ASN A 23 5.67 5.05 26.93
C ASN A 23 4.27 4.96 27.55
N ALA A 24 3.34 4.21 26.95
CA ALA A 24 2.03 4.02 27.54
C ALA A 24 2.15 3.34 28.90
N ALA A 25 1.38 3.84 29.88
CA ALA A 25 1.40 3.33 31.25
C ALA A 25 0.34 2.23 31.42
N LEU A 26 0.76 1.08 31.95
CA LEU A 26 -0.10 -0.01 32.39
C LEU A 26 -0.33 0.15 33.89
N ALA A 27 -1.52 0.61 34.26
CA ALA A 27 -1.79 1.09 35.61
C ALA A 27 -2.16 -0.02 36.60
N ASN A 28 -2.61 -1.18 36.14
CA ASN A 28 -3.04 -2.26 37.01
C ASN A 28 -2.96 -3.63 36.33
N LYS A 29 -3.13 -4.68 37.13
CA LYS A 29 -3.03 -6.07 36.69
C LYS A 29 -4.03 -6.47 35.59
N HIS A 30 -5.24 -5.90 35.59
CA HIS A 30 -6.24 -6.16 34.56
C HIS A 30 -5.84 -5.57 33.21
N GLN A 31 -5.25 -4.38 33.19
CA GLN A 31 -4.72 -3.80 31.96
C GLN A 31 -3.58 -4.63 31.40
N LYS A 32 -2.67 -5.10 32.26
CA LYS A 32 -1.52 -5.93 31.86
C LYS A 32 -1.96 -7.25 31.23
N ILE A 33 -2.87 -7.98 31.87
CA ILE A 33 -3.38 -9.24 31.30
C ILE A 33 -4.19 -9.01 30.01
N ASN A 34 -5.01 -7.95 29.95
CA ASN A 34 -5.76 -7.62 28.74
C ASN A 34 -4.82 -7.27 27.57
N ASP A 35 -3.70 -6.61 27.85
CA ASP A 35 -2.71 -6.27 26.84
C ASP A 35 -1.91 -7.50 26.38
N LEU A 36 -1.59 -8.44 27.28
CA LEU A 36 -1.04 -9.75 26.87
C LEU A 36 -1.99 -10.50 25.91
N TYR A 37 -3.29 -10.51 26.21
CA TYR A 37 -4.30 -11.10 25.32
C TYR A 37 -4.37 -10.40 23.96
N LEU A 38 -4.30 -9.07 23.93
CA LEU A 38 -4.24 -8.31 22.70
C LEU A 38 -2.97 -8.63 21.89
N ILE A 39 -1.80 -8.69 22.55
CA ILE A 39 -0.53 -9.04 21.90
C ILE A 39 -0.63 -10.44 21.28
N ARG A 40 -1.16 -11.43 22.00
CA ARG A 40 -1.39 -12.78 21.46
C ARG A 40 -2.27 -12.74 20.22
N ALA A 41 -3.39 -12.03 20.25
CA ALA A 41 -4.29 -11.92 19.10
C ALA A 41 -3.63 -11.23 17.89
N VAL A 42 -2.80 -10.20 18.14
CA VAL A 42 -2.00 -9.53 17.09
C VAL A 42 -0.96 -10.47 16.49
N VAL A 43 -0.28 -11.28 17.32
CA VAL A 43 0.68 -12.29 16.86
C VAL A 43 -0.01 -13.39 16.06
N ASP A 44 -1.17 -13.86 16.49
CA ASP A 44 -1.99 -14.83 15.74
C ASP A 44 -2.34 -14.31 14.35
N PHE A 45 -2.78 -13.05 14.28
CA PHE A 45 -3.07 -12.41 13.00
C PHE A 45 -1.82 -12.22 12.15
N ALA A 46 -0.69 -11.84 12.77
CA ALA A 46 0.58 -11.65 12.10
C ALA A 46 1.05 -12.92 11.40
N VAL A 47 0.98 -14.07 12.07
CA VAL A 47 1.31 -15.38 11.47
C VAL A 47 0.45 -15.62 10.23
N LYS A 48 -0.89 -15.47 10.36
CA LYS A 48 -1.81 -15.66 9.23
C LYS A 48 -1.50 -14.71 8.06
N ALA A 49 -1.22 -13.45 8.34
CA ALA A 49 -0.87 -12.46 7.32
C ALA A 49 0.41 -12.85 6.56
N LEU A 50 1.44 -13.28 7.27
CA LEU A 50 2.71 -13.70 6.68
C LEU A 50 2.56 -15.01 5.88
N GLU A 51 1.76 -15.96 6.35
CA GLU A 51 1.44 -17.19 5.62
C GLU A 51 0.68 -16.91 4.31
N LEU A 52 -0.28 -15.98 4.33
CA LEU A 52 -0.98 -15.52 3.11
C LEU A 52 -0.01 -14.87 2.10
N PHE A 53 0.98 -14.13 2.60
CA PHE A 53 2.00 -13.50 1.75
C PHE A 53 2.88 -14.55 1.07
N VAL A 54 3.38 -15.53 1.82
CA VAL A 54 4.18 -16.65 1.29
C VAL A 54 3.40 -17.49 0.29
N ALA A 55 2.09 -17.66 0.50
CA ALA A 55 1.21 -18.33 -0.46
C ALA A 55 1.00 -17.55 -1.77
N GLY A 56 1.53 -16.33 -1.89
CA GLY A 56 1.40 -15.49 -3.08
C GLY A 56 0.04 -14.79 -3.20
N ASN A 57 -0.77 -14.74 -2.13
CA ASN A 57 -2.08 -14.10 -2.16
C ASN A 57 -1.99 -12.57 -1.99
N LEU A 58 -1.31 -11.90 -2.94
CA LEU A 58 -1.05 -10.46 -2.88
C LEU A 58 -2.32 -9.57 -2.84
N PRO A 59 -3.50 -9.96 -3.40
CA PRO A 59 -4.74 -9.20 -3.22
C PRO A 59 -5.19 -9.03 -1.76
N ALA A 60 -4.72 -9.89 -0.85
CA ALA A 60 -4.98 -9.77 0.58
C ALA A 60 -4.25 -8.57 1.25
N PHE A 61 -3.44 -7.81 0.50
CA PHE A 61 -2.62 -6.70 1.01
C PHE A 61 -2.93 -5.36 0.31
N ASP A 62 -4.16 -5.19 -0.18
CA ASP A 62 -4.68 -3.92 -0.70
C ASP A 62 -5.60 -3.22 0.33
N PRO A 63 -5.05 -2.44 1.28
CA PRO A 63 -5.83 -1.86 2.39
C PRO A 63 -6.39 -0.46 2.07
N GLN A 64 -7.38 -0.04 2.85
CA GLN A 64 -7.82 1.36 2.93
C GLN A 64 -7.03 2.14 3.98
N VAL A 65 -6.17 3.07 3.53
CA VAL A 65 -5.25 3.82 4.40
C VAL A 65 -5.57 5.32 4.48
N GLY A 66 -6.59 5.76 3.74
CA GLY A 66 -6.99 7.17 3.64
C GLY A 66 -6.10 7.94 2.67
N GLU A 67 -5.33 8.91 3.17
CA GLU A 67 -4.59 9.90 2.38
C GLU A 67 -3.30 9.35 1.74
N ASN A 68 -2.86 8.14 2.11
CA ASN A 68 -1.74 7.48 1.46
C ASN A 68 -2.18 6.79 0.17
N LEU A 69 -1.34 6.95 -0.84
CA LEU A 69 -1.57 6.57 -2.21
C LEU A 69 -1.58 5.04 -2.39
N CYS A 70 -2.63 4.49 -3.02
CA CYS A 70 -2.73 3.05 -3.28
C CYS A 70 -1.56 2.51 -4.10
N GLN A 71 -1.02 3.31 -5.03
CA GLN A 71 0.16 2.93 -5.82
C GLN A 71 1.40 2.64 -4.97
N ILE A 72 1.64 3.36 -3.87
CA ILE A 72 2.78 3.09 -2.97
C ILE A 72 2.68 1.68 -2.40
N ARG A 73 1.48 1.34 -1.91
CA ARG A 73 1.25 0.05 -1.26
C ARG A 73 1.34 -1.10 -2.25
N ALA A 74 0.64 -0.98 -3.37
CA ALA A 74 0.70 -1.96 -4.45
C ALA A 74 2.15 -2.21 -4.90
N TYR A 75 2.91 -1.13 -5.12
CA TYR A 75 4.29 -1.23 -5.58
C TYR A 75 5.25 -1.79 -4.51
N LYS A 76 5.05 -1.45 -3.23
CA LYS A 76 5.84 -2.02 -2.15
C LYS A 76 5.56 -3.51 -1.96
N ILE A 77 4.30 -3.94 -2.05
CA ILE A 77 3.94 -5.36 -1.91
C ILE A 77 4.54 -6.20 -3.04
N ILE A 78 4.49 -5.74 -4.30
CA ILE A 78 5.14 -6.45 -5.41
C ILE A 78 6.67 -6.45 -5.26
N HIS A 79 7.27 -5.38 -4.74
CA HIS A 79 8.70 -5.35 -4.48
C HIS A 79 9.10 -6.37 -3.40
N LEU A 80 8.33 -6.44 -2.31
CA LEU A 80 8.53 -7.44 -1.27
C LEU A 80 8.32 -8.86 -1.79
N SER A 81 7.37 -9.09 -2.71
CA SER A 81 7.16 -10.42 -3.28
C SER A 81 8.33 -10.83 -4.17
N LYS A 82 8.89 -9.92 -4.97
CA LYS A 82 10.12 -10.15 -5.74
C LYS A 82 11.34 -10.35 -4.85
N LYS A 83 11.39 -9.79 -3.65
CA LYS A 83 12.48 -10.03 -2.69
C LYS A 83 12.37 -11.40 -2.04
N TRP A 84 11.19 -11.74 -1.52
CA TRP A 84 11.04 -12.89 -0.63
C TRP A 84 10.62 -14.16 -1.37
N LEU A 85 9.81 -14.04 -2.43
CA LEU A 85 9.22 -15.16 -3.16
C LEU A 85 9.97 -15.49 -4.47
N CYS A 86 11.10 -14.84 -4.76
CA CYS A 86 11.85 -15.09 -6.00
C CYS A 86 12.60 -16.42 -6.03
N SER A 87 12.91 -16.99 -4.86
CA SER A 87 13.68 -18.22 -4.78
C SER A 87 13.24 -19.08 -3.59
N ALA A 88 13.49 -20.39 -3.69
CA ALA A 88 13.24 -21.31 -2.58
C ALA A 88 14.03 -20.94 -1.32
N ALA A 89 15.25 -20.40 -1.47
CA ALA A 89 16.10 -20.00 -0.35
C ALA A 89 15.51 -18.82 0.43
N THR A 90 15.21 -17.71 -0.26
CA THR A 90 14.58 -16.52 0.36
C THR A 90 13.21 -16.83 0.94
N THR A 91 12.45 -17.74 0.31
CA THR A 91 11.15 -18.18 0.81
C THR A 91 11.32 -18.99 2.09
N ALA A 92 12.33 -19.87 2.17
CA ALA A 92 12.64 -20.63 3.36
C ALA A 92 13.08 -19.72 4.52
N GLU A 93 13.89 -18.68 4.26
CA GLU A 93 14.24 -17.66 5.26
C GLU A 93 12.99 -16.95 5.80
N PHE A 94 12.07 -16.54 4.92
CA PHE A 94 10.80 -15.92 5.34
C PHE A 94 9.95 -16.87 6.19
N MET A 95 9.88 -18.16 5.81
CA MET A 95 9.17 -19.17 6.60
C MET A 95 9.82 -19.42 7.96
N GLN A 96 11.14 -19.35 8.09
CA GLN A 96 11.82 -19.44 9.38
C GLN A 96 11.42 -18.29 10.31
N GLU A 97 11.26 -17.07 9.79
CA GLU A 97 10.75 -15.94 10.56
C GLU A 97 9.28 -16.15 11.00
N ILE A 98 8.44 -16.78 10.17
CA ILE A 98 7.09 -17.19 10.57
C ILE A 98 7.15 -18.17 11.76
N GLU A 99 8.02 -19.18 11.70
CA GLU A 99 8.19 -20.15 12.80
C GLU A 99 8.77 -19.51 14.06
N HIS A 100 9.63 -18.50 13.92
CA HIS A 100 10.12 -17.70 15.04
C HIS A 100 8.98 -16.92 15.72
N ILE A 101 8.08 -16.30 14.94
CA ILE A 101 6.89 -15.61 15.45
C ILE A 101 5.91 -16.60 16.11
N LYS A 102 5.73 -17.81 15.55
CA LYS A 102 4.94 -18.88 16.19
C LYS A 102 5.54 -19.33 17.51
N SER A 103 6.87 -19.42 17.61
CA SER A 103 7.56 -19.72 18.87
C SER A 103 7.35 -18.61 19.90
N TYR A 104 7.39 -17.35 19.46
CA TYR A 104 7.09 -16.19 20.30
C TYR A 104 5.65 -16.21 20.85
N LYS A 105 4.66 -16.68 20.06
CA LYS A 105 3.29 -16.91 20.56
C LYS A 105 3.27 -17.81 21.79
N HIS A 106 4.02 -18.91 21.79
CA HIS A 106 4.08 -19.82 22.94
C HIS A 106 4.70 -19.16 24.18
N GLN A 107 5.67 -18.27 24.00
CA GLN A 107 6.23 -17.48 25.10
C GLN A 107 5.17 -16.57 25.73
N ILE A 108 4.36 -15.88 24.91
CA ILE A 108 3.25 -15.05 25.40
C ILE A 108 2.23 -15.91 26.16
N GLU A 109 1.88 -17.08 25.64
CA GLU A 109 0.92 -18.00 26.29
C GLU A 109 1.43 -18.48 27.66
N ASN A 110 2.71 -18.77 27.79
CA ASN A 110 3.32 -19.10 29.07
C ASN A 110 3.22 -17.94 30.07
N VAL A 111 3.55 -16.72 29.65
CA VAL A 111 3.43 -15.52 30.51
C VAL A 111 1.98 -15.25 30.91
N ILE A 112 1.02 -15.46 30.00
CA ILE A 112 -0.42 -15.36 30.30
C ILE A 112 -0.79 -16.38 31.39
N ASN A 113 -0.43 -17.66 31.22
CA ASN A 113 -0.75 -18.71 32.19
C ASN A 113 -0.16 -18.41 33.58
N ASP A 114 1.09 -17.95 33.64
CA ASP A 114 1.75 -17.56 34.88
C ASP A 114 1.04 -16.40 35.57
N TRP A 115 0.61 -15.40 34.80
CA TRP A 115 -0.17 -14.28 35.30
C TRP A 115 -1.55 -14.72 35.82
N GLU A 116 -2.27 -15.55 35.08
CA GLU A 116 -3.58 -16.05 35.53
C GLU A 116 -3.47 -16.87 36.81
N ASN A 117 -2.45 -17.72 36.90
CA ASN A 117 -2.17 -18.48 38.12
C ASN A 117 -1.84 -17.54 39.27
N THR A 118 -1.01 -16.53 39.06
CA THR A 118 -0.68 -15.54 40.09
C THR A 118 -1.92 -14.76 40.55
N LEU A 119 -2.80 -14.37 39.62
CA LEU A 119 -4.03 -13.64 39.91
C LEU A 119 -5.04 -14.48 40.70
N LYS A 120 -5.21 -15.76 40.37
CA LYS A 120 -6.11 -16.69 41.09
C LYS A 120 -5.72 -16.86 42.56
N HIS A 121 -4.42 -16.82 42.86
CA HIS A 121 -3.89 -17.00 44.22
C HIS A 121 -3.68 -15.67 44.97
N ALA A 122 -3.83 -14.53 44.30
CA ALA A 122 -3.71 -13.21 44.92
C ALA A 122 -5.01 -12.84 45.66
N ALA A 123 -5.13 -13.28 46.91
CA ALA A 123 -6.28 -12.96 47.77
C ALA A 123 -6.34 -11.49 48.23
N THR A 124 -5.26 -10.72 48.05
CA THR A 124 -5.13 -9.32 48.49
C THR A 124 -4.39 -8.47 47.44
N TYR A 125 -4.36 -7.15 47.64
CA TYR A 125 -3.59 -6.21 46.82
C TYR A 125 -2.13 -6.65 46.71
N ASN A 126 -1.57 -6.63 45.49
CA ASN A 126 -0.18 -6.98 45.24
C ASN A 126 0.50 -5.82 44.52
N CYS A 127 1.38 -5.11 45.23
CA CYS A 127 2.08 -3.93 44.71
C CYS A 127 2.82 -4.23 43.41
N ASN A 128 3.35 -5.44 43.21
CA ASN A 128 4.09 -5.79 41.99
C ASN A 128 3.15 -5.99 40.78
N LEU A 129 1.92 -6.45 41.01
CA LEU A 129 0.92 -6.63 39.95
C LEU A 129 0.21 -5.32 39.61
N ASP A 130 -0.06 -4.51 40.63
CA ASP A 130 -0.87 -3.29 40.54
C ASP A 130 -0.04 -2.01 40.42
N ALA A 131 1.31 -2.09 40.44
CA ALA A 131 2.17 -0.94 40.16
C ALA A 131 2.01 -0.46 38.71
N VAL A 132 2.03 0.86 38.54
CA VAL A 132 2.13 1.49 37.22
C VAL A 132 3.50 1.19 36.63
N GLU A 133 3.54 0.58 35.46
CA GLU A 133 4.77 0.34 34.69
C GLU A 133 4.55 0.69 33.22
N LYS A 134 5.61 1.09 32.49
CA LYS A 134 5.46 1.34 31.05
C LYS A 134 5.28 0.01 30.30
N THR A 135 4.55 0.04 29.18
CA THR A 135 4.36 -1.14 28.34
C THR A 135 5.70 -1.74 27.89
N SER A 136 6.66 -0.92 27.46
CA SER A 136 8.00 -1.37 27.07
C SER A 136 8.76 -2.05 28.22
N GLU A 137 8.72 -1.48 29.42
CA GLU A 137 9.34 -2.05 30.63
C GLU A 137 8.68 -3.37 31.03
N PHE A 138 7.35 -3.43 30.98
CA PHE A 138 6.57 -4.65 31.22
C PHE A 138 6.97 -5.78 30.27
N LEU A 139 6.97 -5.51 28.96
CA LEU A 139 7.34 -6.52 27.98
C LEU A 139 8.82 -6.91 28.11
N SER A 140 9.72 -5.96 28.35
CA SER A 140 11.14 -6.25 28.55
C SER A 140 11.37 -7.20 29.73
N ARG A 141 10.68 -6.97 30.85
CA ARG A 141 10.80 -7.80 32.07
C ARG A 141 10.36 -9.25 31.82
N HIS A 142 9.39 -9.45 30.94
CA HIS A 142 8.89 -10.78 30.56
C HIS A 142 9.55 -11.33 29.30
N GLN A 143 10.60 -10.69 28.78
CA GLN A 143 11.28 -11.06 27.53
C GLN A 143 10.34 -11.11 26.32
N LEU A 144 9.29 -10.27 26.33
CA LEU A 144 8.28 -10.17 25.27
C LEU A 144 8.56 -9.03 24.28
N LEU A 145 9.73 -8.40 24.32
CA LEU A 145 10.13 -7.44 23.28
C LEU A 145 10.70 -8.19 22.07
N PHE A 146 9.82 -8.76 21.27
CA PHE A 146 10.17 -9.49 20.06
C PHE A 146 10.68 -8.54 18.96
N PRO A 147 11.91 -8.70 18.45
CA PRO A 147 12.41 -7.93 17.31
C PRO A 147 11.58 -8.25 16.05
N LEU A 148 11.16 -7.22 15.33
CA LEU A 148 10.33 -7.37 14.14
C LEU A 148 10.89 -6.51 13.01
N GLN A 149 11.15 -7.11 11.85
CA GLN A 149 11.62 -6.32 10.70
C GLN A 149 10.50 -5.43 10.15
N ARG A 150 10.86 -4.25 9.63
CA ARG A 150 9.92 -3.25 9.09
C ARG A 150 9.07 -3.81 7.95
N GLU A 151 9.64 -4.70 7.15
CA GLU A 151 8.96 -5.34 6.02
C GLU A 151 7.80 -6.24 6.49
N TYR A 152 8.04 -7.06 7.52
CA TYR A 152 6.99 -7.89 8.12
C TYR A 152 5.90 -7.02 8.75
N ALA A 153 6.29 -5.96 9.47
CA ALA A 153 5.33 -5.02 10.04
C ALA A 153 4.44 -4.37 8.97
N PHE A 154 5.01 -4.01 7.82
CA PHE A 154 4.27 -3.48 6.67
C PHE A 154 3.27 -4.51 6.11
N ILE A 155 3.72 -5.75 5.86
CA ILE A 155 2.88 -6.85 5.35
C ILE A 155 1.71 -7.13 6.29
N ILE A 156 1.98 -7.25 7.59
CA ILE A 156 0.98 -7.51 8.63
C ILE A 156 -0.06 -6.39 8.68
N ALA A 157 0.39 -5.14 8.71
CA ALA A 157 -0.50 -3.98 8.79
C ALA A 157 -1.40 -3.86 7.54
N CYS A 158 -0.83 -4.08 6.34
CA CYS A 158 -1.60 -4.11 5.11
C CYS A 158 -2.66 -5.21 5.14
N CYS A 159 -2.29 -6.45 5.48
CA CYS A 159 -3.22 -7.56 5.56
C CYS A 159 -4.36 -7.30 6.55
N PHE A 160 -4.04 -6.72 7.71
CA PHE A 160 -5.02 -6.40 8.73
C PHE A 160 -6.06 -5.41 8.22
N LEU A 161 -5.61 -4.28 7.66
CA LEU A 161 -6.55 -3.27 7.17
C LEU A 161 -7.33 -3.74 5.93
N THR A 162 -6.77 -4.67 5.15
CA THR A 162 -7.49 -5.34 4.06
C THR A 162 -8.57 -6.30 4.58
N HIS A 163 -8.22 -7.19 5.51
CA HIS A 163 -9.16 -8.17 6.10
C HIS A 163 -10.35 -7.49 6.77
N PHE A 164 -10.11 -6.34 7.41
CA PHE A 164 -11.16 -5.54 8.04
C PHE A 164 -11.72 -4.42 7.15
N SER A 165 -11.47 -4.44 5.84
CA SER A 165 -12.02 -3.42 4.93
C SER A 165 -13.50 -3.65 4.59
N ILE A 166 -14.25 -2.57 4.49
CA ILE A 166 -15.54 -2.51 3.81
C ILE A 166 -15.25 -2.17 2.36
N ARG A 167 -15.75 -2.98 1.41
CA ARG A 167 -15.48 -2.81 -0.02
C ARG A 167 -16.75 -2.43 -0.78
N LYS A 168 -16.58 -1.58 -1.80
CA LYS A 168 -17.59 -1.29 -2.82
C LYS A 168 -16.92 -1.50 -4.18
N ASP A 169 -17.52 -2.32 -5.04
CA ASP A 169 -16.97 -2.66 -6.36
C ASP A 169 -15.50 -3.16 -6.27
N HIS A 170 -15.24 -4.01 -5.27
CA HIS A 170 -13.91 -4.52 -4.89
C HIS A 170 -12.91 -3.49 -4.37
N ILE A 171 -13.21 -2.20 -4.38
CA ILE A 171 -12.34 -1.13 -3.87
C ILE A 171 -12.58 -0.93 -2.36
N PRO A 172 -11.54 -0.87 -1.52
CA PRO A 172 -11.70 -0.68 -0.08
C PRO A 172 -12.06 0.78 0.23
N ILE A 173 -13.19 1.00 0.91
CA ILE A 173 -13.74 2.34 1.17
C ILE A 173 -13.65 2.77 2.63
N ALA A 174 -13.68 1.82 3.57
CA ALA A 174 -13.63 2.10 5.01
C ALA A 174 -13.08 0.91 5.80
N VAL A 175 -12.76 1.11 7.07
CA VAL A 175 -12.34 0.05 8.01
C VAL A 175 -13.51 -0.32 8.92
N ASN A 176 -13.80 -1.62 9.03
CA ASN A 176 -14.85 -2.18 9.87
C ASN A 176 -14.38 -2.34 11.33
N LEU A 177 -14.48 -1.24 12.08
CA LEU A 177 -14.05 -1.19 13.49
C LEU A 177 -14.83 -2.15 14.40
N GLU A 178 -16.09 -2.45 14.07
CA GLU A 178 -16.92 -3.39 14.83
C GLU A 178 -16.45 -4.83 14.63
N HIS A 179 -16.04 -5.18 13.41
CA HIS A 179 -15.43 -6.46 13.13
C HIS A 179 -14.14 -6.66 13.93
N ILE A 180 -13.25 -5.66 13.93
CA ILE A 180 -12.00 -5.69 14.70
C ILE A 180 -12.29 -5.87 16.19
N ALA A 181 -13.19 -5.05 16.75
CA ALA A 181 -13.55 -5.10 18.17
C ALA A 181 -14.02 -6.49 18.61
N ARG A 182 -14.83 -7.14 17.77
CA ARG A 182 -15.34 -8.49 18.00
C ARG A 182 -14.26 -9.57 17.88
N GLU A 183 -13.46 -9.54 16.81
CA GLU A 183 -12.44 -10.57 16.54
C GLU A 183 -11.28 -10.51 17.54
N PHE A 184 -10.88 -9.31 17.97
CA PHE A 184 -9.79 -9.09 18.93
C PHE A 184 -10.28 -9.01 20.39
N HIS A 185 -11.59 -9.11 20.64
CA HIS A 185 -12.21 -8.95 21.96
C HIS A 185 -11.80 -7.64 22.67
N ILE A 186 -11.74 -6.54 21.93
CA ILE A 186 -11.38 -5.20 22.43
C ILE A 186 -12.52 -4.21 22.25
N SER A 187 -12.46 -3.08 22.96
CA SER A 187 -13.42 -2.00 22.76
C SER A 187 -13.30 -1.39 21.36
N LYS A 188 -14.40 -0.84 20.83
CA LYS A 188 -14.40 -0.08 19.56
C LYS A 188 -13.39 1.08 19.55
N TYR A 189 -13.13 1.69 20.71
CA TYR A 189 -12.09 2.70 20.87
C TYR A 189 -10.68 2.13 20.67
N ARG A 190 -10.35 0.97 21.28
CA ARG A 190 -9.06 0.29 21.05
C ARG A 190 -8.93 -0.17 19.60
N ALA A 191 -10.00 -0.70 19.00
CA ALA A 191 -10.03 -1.07 17.58
C ALA A 191 -9.75 0.13 16.66
N LYS A 192 -10.33 1.30 16.94
CA LYS A 192 -10.03 2.55 16.23
C LYS A 192 -8.56 2.92 16.34
N ARG A 193 -7.99 2.89 17.55
CA ARG A 193 -6.56 3.20 17.77
C ARG A 193 -5.63 2.24 17.04
N LEU A 194 -5.95 0.94 17.03
CA LEU A 194 -5.17 -0.07 16.32
C LEU A 194 -5.19 0.18 14.81
N SER A 195 -6.38 0.41 14.25
CA SER A 195 -6.55 0.74 12.84
C SER A 195 -5.76 1.99 12.47
N HIS A 196 -5.87 3.05 13.28
CA HIS A 196 -5.17 4.30 13.09
C HIS A 196 -3.64 4.11 13.12
N ARG A 197 -3.14 3.34 14.09
CA ARG A 197 -1.70 3.02 14.18
C ARG A 197 -1.21 2.30 12.93
N TYR A 198 -1.97 1.33 12.42
CA TYR A 198 -1.58 0.58 11.22
C TYR A 198 -1.60 1.47 9.98
N GLN A 199 -2.57 2.39 9.88
CA GLN A 199 -2.59 3.38 8.81
C GLN A 199 -1.35 4.26 8.85
N GLN A 200 -1.00 4.82 10.01
CA GLN A 200 0.21 5.63 10.19
C GLN A 200 1.48 4.84 9.84
N LEU A 201 1.58 3.60 10.31
CA LEU A 201 2.72 2.73 10.03
C LEU A 201 2.90 2.47 8.53
N ILE A 202 1.82 2.13 7.82
CA ILE A 202 1.86 1.91 6.37
C ILE A 202 2.25 3.19 5.63
N CYS A 203 1.70 4.33 6.04
CA CYS A 203 2.03 5.64 5.47
C CYS A 203 3.53 5.97 5.58
N GLU A 204 4.08 5.84 6.78
CA GLU A 204 5.49 6.10 7.09
C GLU A 204 6.39 5.15 6.31
N LEU A 205 6.22 3.84 6.49
CA LEU A 205 7.00 2.82 5.81
C LEU A 205 6.86 2.89 4.28
N GLY A 206 5.72 3.36 3.79
CA GLY A 206 5.49 3.58 2.37
C GLY A 206 6.26 4.79 1.83
N CYS A 207 6.24 5.93 2.54
CA CYS A 207 6.97 7.13 2.13
C CYS A 207 8.49 6.91 2.18
N ASP A 208 8.98 6.17 3.17
CA ASP A 208 10.39 5.80 3.26
C ASP A 208 10.82 4.92 2.09
N PHE A 209 9.99 3.92 1.75
CA PHE A 209 10.24 3.06 0.60
C PHE A 209 10.31 3.86 -0.72
N ILE A 210 9.44 4.86 -0.92
CA ILE A 210 9.53 5.72 -2.11
C ILE A 210 10.82 6.54 -2.13
N GLN A 211 11.28 7.02 -0.97
CA GLN A 211 12.56 7.72 -0.87
C GLN A 211 13.76 6.80 -1.14
N GLU A 212 13.68 5.53 -0.73
CA GLU A 212 14.70 4.51 -1.01
C GLU A 212 14.80 4.23 -2.51
N ILE A 213 13.71 3.82 -3.17
CA ILE A 213 13.75 3.48 -4.61
C ILE A 213 14.06 4.69 -5.50
N ALA A 214 13.77 5.91 -5.02
CA ALA A 214 14.11 7.13 -5.74
C ALA A 214 15.63 7.37 -5.81
N GLN A 215 16.42 6.78 -4.91
CA GLN A 215 17.88 6.83 -4.95
C GLN A 215 18.46 5.89 -6.03
N GLU A 216 17.70 4.86 -6.43
CA GLU A 216 18.09 3.92 -7.49
C GLU A 216 17.88 4.51 -8.90
N LEU A 217 17.03 5.54 -9.01
CA LEU A 217 16.75 6.23 -10.26
C LEU A 217 17.90 7.18 -10.68
N PRO A 218 18.04 7.50 -11.98
CA PRO A 218 19.05 8.41 -12.48
C PRO A 218 19.09 9.76 -11.75
N ALA A 219 20.29 10.14 -11.28
CA ALA A 219 20.51 11.35 -10.48
C ALA A 219 19.98 12.64 -11.15
N GLN A 220 19.94 12.68 -12.49
CA GLN A 220 19.40 13.80 -13.26
C GLN A 220 17.93 14.13 -12.95
N PHE A 221 17.15 13.19 -12.41
CA PHE A 221 15.79 13.44 -11.97
C PHE A 221 15.72 14.24 -10.66
N GLY A 222 16.76 14.15 -9.82
CA GLY A 222 16.91 14.92 -8.59
C GLY A 222 15.91 14.58 -7.49
N TYR A 223 15.27 13.41 -7.53
CA TYR A 223 14.31 13.00 -6.50
C TYR A 223 14.88 12.96 -5.08
N PRO A 224 16.12 12.48 -4.84
CA PRO A 224 16.68 12.47 -3.49
C PRO A 224 16.74 13.87 -2.83
N ASP A 225 16.88 14.93 -3.62
CA ASP A 225 16.96 16.31 -3.11
C ASP A 225 15.59 16.95 -2.83
N ILE A 226 14.53 16.42 -3.44
CA ILE A 226 13.19 17.02 -3.44
C ILE A 226 12.24 16.24 -2.55
N LEU A 227 12.25 14.90 -2.61
CA LEU A 227 11.30 14.07 -1.86
C LEU A 227 11.29 14.32 -0.36
N PRO A 228 12.44 14.47 0.34
CA PRO A 228 12.43 14.77 1.76
C PRO A 228 11.72 16.10 2.08
N LYS A 229 11.72 17.04 1.12
CA LYS A 229 11.02 18.33 1.26
C LYS A 229 9.54 18.18 0.96
N LEU A 230 9.17 17.37 -0.03
CA LEU A 230 7.78 17.08 -0.38
C LEU A 230 7.09 16.13 0.60
N CYS A 231 7.82 15.44 1.46
CA CYS A 231 7.21 14.56 2.44
C CYS A 231 6.56 15.38 3.55
N GLN A 232 5.25 15.22 3.71
CA GLN A 232 4.43 16.01 4.63
C GLN A 232 3.67 15.12 5.62
N ILE A 233 3.20 15.72 6.71
CA ILE A 233 2.28 15.08 7.64
C ILE A 233 0.87 15.62 7.37
N ALA A 234 -0.03 14.73 6.96
CA ALA A 234 -1.43 15.02 6.68
C ALA A 234 -2.30 14.92 7.95
N ASP A 235 -3.62 14.86 7.74
CA ASP A 235 -4.59 14.57 8.80
C ASP A 235 -4.26 13.23 9.48
N GLU A 236 -4.66 13.07 10.75
CA GLU A 236 -4.44 11.83 11.51
C GLU A 236 -2.94 11.46 11.63
N ASP A 237 -2.06 12.48 11.54
CA ASP A 237 -0.59 12.38 11.61
C ASP A 237 0.03 11.35 10.65
N ARG A 238 -0.53 11.23 9.45
CA ARG A 238 -0.06 10.31 8.41
C ARG A 238 1.01 10.97 7.53
N MET A 239 2.09 10.25 7.28
CA MET A 239 3.12 10.68 6.33
C MET A 239 2.63 10.49 4.88
N VAL A 240 2.77 11.53 4.05
CA VAL A 240 2.27 11.52 2.67
C VAL A 240 3.25 12.19 1.70
N LEU A 241 3.12 11.82 0.43
CA LEU A 241 3.88 12.37 -0.69
C LEU A 241 2.92 12.74 -1.85
N PRO A 242 3.30 13.66 -2.76
CA PRO A 242 2.48 14.04 -3.90
C PRO A 242 2.14 12.90 -4.85
N CYS A 243 0.86 12.79 -5.24
CA CYS A 243 0.34 11.75 -6.12
C CYS A 243 1.14 11.55 -7.41
N TYR A 244 1.38 12.63 -8.17
CA TYR A 244 2.09 12.56 -9.44
C TYR A 244 3.56 12.17 -9.26
N THR A 245 4.29 12.85 -8.36
CA THR A 245 5.73 12.59 -8.14
C THR A 245 5.97 11.15 -7.72
N VAL A 246 5.12 10.60 -6.84
CA VAL A 246 5.18 9.20 -6.43
C VAL A 246 4.95 8.26 -7.60
N SER A 247 3.90 8.51 -8.41
CA SER A 247 3.60 7.68 -9.58
C SER A 247 4.75 7.70 -10.58
N GLU A 248 5.34 8.87 -10.83
CA GLU A 248 6.49 9.02 -11.73
C GLU A 248 7.68 8.16 -11.26
N ILE A 249 8.03 8.21 -9.97
CA ILE A 249 9.09 7.37 -9.39
C ILE A 249 8.76 5.88 -9.52
N ILE A 250 7.55 5.48 -9.15
CA ILE A 250 7.10 4.08 -9.20
C ILE A 250 7.21 3.54 -10.62
N PHE A 251 6.68 4.28 -11.61
CA PHE A 251 6.61 3.79 -12.98
C PHE A 251 7.97 3.81 -13.68
N TYR A 252 8.85 4.77 -13.39
CA TYR A 252 10.23 4.71 -13.89
C TYR A 252 11.02 3.58 -13.24
N HIS A 253 10.82 3.34 -11.95
CA HIS A 253 11.48 2.24 -11.25
C HIS A 253 10.98 0.88 -11.76
N SER A 254 9.67 0.72 -12.02
CA SER A 254 9.14 -0.53 -12.60
C SER A 254 9.67 -0.81 -14.01
N ILE A 255 9.96 0.22 -14.80
CA ILE A 255 10.61 0.04 -16.11
C ILE A 255 12.02 -0.55 -15.92
N GLN A 256 12.83 0.03 -15.02
CA GLN A 256 14.18 -0.45 -14.74
C GLN A 256 14.18 -1.87 -14.16
N GLN A 257 13.28 -2.15 -13.23
CA GLN A 257 13.16 -3.45 -12.56
C GLN A 257 12.37 -4.50 -13.36
N LYS A 258 11.95 -4.16 -14.59
CA LYS A 258 11.12 -5.00 -15.47
C LYS A 258 9.93 -5.60 -14.71
N ILE A 259 9.22 -4.76 -13.94
CA ILE A 259 8.00 -5.16 -13.25
C ILE A 259 6.84 -5.01 -14.24
N PRO A 260 6.07 -6.08 -14.54
CA PRO A 260 4.96 -5.97 -15.47
C PRO A 260 3.85 -5.08 -14.93
N VAL A 261 3.27 -4.27 -15.81
CA VAL A 261 2.11 -3.43 -15.51
C VAL A 261 0.95 -3.86 -16.40
N LEU A 262 -0.15 -4.29 -15.81
CA LEU A 262 -1.39 -4.57 -16.53
C LEU A 262 -2.31 -3.34 -16.44
N LEU A 263 -2.40 -2.58 -17.54
CA LEU A 263 -3.35 -1.49 -17.67
C LEU A 263 -4.70 -2.06 -18.13
N ILE A 264 -5.74 -1.88 -17.32
CA ILE A 264 -7.10 -2.36 -17.59
C ILE A 264 -8.02 -1.16 -17.79
N VAL A 265 -8.73 -1.15 -18.91
CA VAL A 265 -9.68 -0.09 -19.27
C VAL A 265 -11.04 -0.70 -19.51
N LYS A 266 -12.00 -0.32 -18.66
CA LYS A 266 -13.42 -0.60 -18.87
C LYS A 266 -14.05 0.49 -19.72
N ARG A 267 -14.64 0.12 -20.87
CA ARG A 267 -15.24 1.07 -21.80
C ARG A 267 -16.74 1.17 -21.54
N LEU A 268 -17.19 2.36 -21.18
CA LEU A 268 -18.59 2.65 -20.86
C LEU A 268 -19.21 3.47 -21.99
N ASN A 269 -20.18 2.88 -22.69
CA ASN A 269 -20.92 3.58 -23.73
C ASN A 269 -21.91 4.57 -23.09
N GLN A 270 -21.85 5.84 -23.46
CA GLN A 270 -22.75 6.88 -22.94
C GLN A 270 -24.17 6.79 -23.51
N SER A 271 -24.32 6.22 -24.70
CA SER A 271 -25.55 6.24 -25.49
C SER A 271 -26.35 4.93 -25.42
N SER A 272 -25.77 3.84 -24.91
CA SER A 272 -26.42 2.53 -24.85
C SER A 272 -26.31 1.86 -23.48
N ALA A 273 -27.37 1.13 -23.10
CA ALA A 273 -27.36 0.23 -21.94
C ALA A 273 -26.59 -1.08 -22.22
N THR A 274 -25.68 -1.08 -23.19
CA THR A 274 -24.89 -2.27 -23.55
C THR A 274 -23.96 -2.65 -22.42
N THR A 275 -23.69 -3.95 -22.31
CA THR A 275 -22.64 -4.46 -21.44
C THR A 275 -21.31 -3.80 -21.81
N PRO A 276 -20.56 -3.28 -20.83
CA PRO A 276 -19.28 -2.65 -21.10
C PRO A 276 -18.26 -3.69 -21.56
N ASP A 277 -17.42 -3.31 -22.53
CA ASP A 277 -16.25 -4.08 -22.90
C ASP A 277 -15.02 -3.67 -22.08
N VAL A 278 -14.03 -4.57 -22.02
CA VAL A 278 -12.79 -4.38 -21.27
C VAL A 278 -11.60 -4.63 -22.19
N ILE A 279 -10.65 -3.71 -22.18
CA ILE A 279 -9.38 -3.85 -22.89
C ILE A 279 -8.25 -3.87 -21.86
N TYR A 280 -7.30 -4.78 -22.02
CA TYR A 280 -6.13 -4.83 -21.17
C TYR A 280 -4.83 -4.83 -21.98
N PHE A 281 -3.84 -4.10 -21.46
CA PHE A 281 -2.51 -3.92 -22.03
C PHE A 281 -1.48 -4.42 -21.04
N LEU A 282 -0.72 -5.45 -21.40
CA LEU A 282 0.46 -5.82 -20.62
C LEU A 282 1.65 -4.99 -21.09
N LEU A 283 2.17 -4.18 -20.18
CA LEU A 283 3.25 -3.24 -20.39
C LEU A 283 4.49 -3.74 -19.66
N LEU A 284 5.62 -3.85 -20.38
CA LEU A 284 6.91 -4.20 -19.81
C LEU A 284 7.96 -3.14 -20.15
N GLY A 285 8.83 -2.81 -19.20
CA GLY A 285 9.84 -1.77 -19.41
C GLY A 285 10.73 -2.09 -20.61
N LYS A 286 10.93 -1.11 -21.48
CA LYS A 286 11.82 -1.23 -22.65
C LYS A 286 13.29 -1.11 -22.23
N GLU A 287 14.17 -1.88 -22.87
CA GLU A 287 15.62 -1.77 -22.61
C GLU A 287 16.15 -0.37 -22.97
N GLU A 288 17.02 0.16 -22.10
CA GLU A 288 17.68 1.47 -22.27
C GLU A 288 16.72 2.65 -22.52
N SER A 289 15.48 2.54 -22.06
CA SER A 289 14.42 3.54 -22.26
C SER A 289 13.69 3.83 -20.95
N THR A 290 12.95 4.94 -20.91
CA THR A 290 12.01 5.30 -19.84
C THR A 290 10.56 5.05 -20.27
N ASP A 291 10.36 4.06 -21.13
CA ASP A 291 9.07 3.73 -21.73
C ASP A 291 8.75 2.24 -21.62
N TYR A 292 7.49 1.88 -21.88
CA TYR A 292 7.01 0.51 -21.94
C TYR A 292 6.83 0.03 -23.37
N ASP A 293 7.05 -1.28 -23.57
CA ASP A 293 6.59 -2.01 -24.74
C ASP A 293 5.28 -2.74 -24.42
N LEU A 294 4.39 -2.84 -25.40
CA LEU A 294 3.21 -3.71 -25.36
C LEU A 294 3.66 -5.15 -25.67
N VAL A 295 3.39 -6.08 -24.76
CA VAL A 295 3.78 -7.49 -24.91
C VAL A 295 2.57 -8.42 -24.75
N SER A 296 2.71 -9.67 -25.20
CA SER A 296 1.68 -10.69 -24.99
C SER A 296 1.67 -11.17 -23.53
N CYS A 297 0.48 -11.39 -22.99
CA CYS A 297 0.28 -11.89 -21.63
C CYS A 297 0.77 -13.32 -21.42
N ASN A 298 0.78 -14.15 -22.48
CA ASN A 298 1.10 -15.57 -22.40
C ASN A 298 2.48 -15.86 -21.81
N SER A 299 3.45 -14.99 -22.06
CA SER A 299 4.83 -15.14 -21.57
C SER A 299 4.99 -14.81 -20.08
N TYR A 300 4.00 -14.17 -19.45
CA TYR A 300 4.12 -13.57 -18.12
C TYR A 300 3.03 -14.04 -17.14
N LEU A 301 2.23 -15.05 -17.51
CA LEU A 301 1.04 -15.48 -16.73
C LEU A 301 1.34 -15.80 -15.26
N GLU A 302 2.51 -16.35 -14.98
CA GLU A 302 2.89 -16.75 -13.63
C GLU A 302 3.50 -15.60 -12.79
N GLU A 303 3.72 -14.44 -13.40
CA GLU A 303 4.27 -13.27 -12.71
C GLU A 303 3.21 -12.49 -11.92
N HIS A 304 3.67 -11.87 -10.84
CA HIS A 304 2.93 -10.80 -10.18
C HIS A 304 3.12 -9.50 -10.97
N CYS A 305 2.06 -8.72 -11.07
CA CYS A 305 2.06 -7.47 -11.83
C CYS A 305 1.35 -6.35 -11.07
N LEU A 306 1.74 -5.12 -11.40
CA LEU A 306 1.03 -3.93 -10.94
C LEU A 306 -0.19 -3.73 -11.83
N ILE A 307 -1.38 -3.70 -11.25
CA ILE A 307 -2.63 -3.47 -11.97
C ILE A 307 -2.96 -2.00 -11.91
N VAL A 308 -3.19 -1.39 -13.07
CA VAL A 308 -3.67 -0.01 -13.21
C VAL A 308 -5.06 -0.08 -13.84
N ALA A 309 -6.10 0.00 -13.02
CA ALA A 309 -7.47 -0.18 -13.46
C ALA A 309 -8.21 1.15 -13.53
N GLY A 310 -8.86 1.38 -14.66
CA GLY A 310 -9.67 2.57 -14.88
C GLY A 310 -10.81 2.32 -15.85
N GLU A 311 -11.51 3.40 -16.16
CA GLU A 311 -12.60 3.39 -17.12
C GLU A 311 -12.45 4.52 -18.13
N MET A 312 -13.16 4.39 -19.24
CA MET A 312 -13.33 5.48 -20.19
C MET A 312 -14.81 5.60 -20.56
N LEU A 313 -15.24 6.83 -20.85
CA LEU A 313 -16.53 7.11 -21.43
C LEU A 313 -16.37 7.30 -22.94
N TYR A 314 -17.22 6.65 -23.73
CA TYR A 314 -17.19 6.79 -25.19
C TYR A 314 -18.60 6.82 -25.78
N GLU A 315 -18.71 7.40 -26.98
CA GLU A 315 -19.93 7.37 -27.79
C GLU A 315 -19.76 6.32 -28.90
N GLU A 316 -18.92 6.63 -29.91
CA GLU A 316 -18.63 5.75 -31.03
C GLU A 316 -17.11 5.62 -31.24
N GLU A 317 -16.52 4.52 -30.78
CA GLU A 317 -15.13 4.17 -31.06
C GLU A 317 -14.98 2.65 -31.14
N SER A 318 -14.22 2.14 -32.10
CA SER A 318 -13.89 0.72 -32.17
C SER A 318 -12.77 0.37 -31.18
N ILE A 319 -12.75 -0.88 -30.68
CA ILE A 319 -11.69 -1.38 -29.80
C ILE A 319 -10.30 -1.13 -30.39
N LYS A 320 -10.12 -1.42 -31.69
CA LYS A 320 -8.84 -1.24 -32.39
C LYS A 320 -8.42 0.23 -32.48
N ASN A 321 -9.36 1.14 -32.75
CA ASN A 321 -9.06 2.58 -32.79
C ASN A 321 -8.65 3.09 -31.41
N TYR A 322 -9.35 2.66 -30.36
CA TYR A 322 -8.99 2.98 -28.99
C TYR A 322 -7.57 2.51 -28.63
N ILE A 323 -7.26 1.24 -28.90
CA ILE A 323 -5.93 0.66 -28.66
C ILE A 323 -4.85 1.51 -29.36
N ASN A 324 -5.02 1.81 -30.64
CA ASN A 324 -4.06 2.62 -31.40
C ASN A 324 -3.89 4.03 -30.81
N ARG A 325 -4.98 4.65 -30.35
CA ARG A 325 -4.95 5.97 -29.73
C ARG A 325 -4.20 5.97 -28.40
N VAL A 326 -4.44 4.98 -27.53
CA VAL A 326 -3.69 4.81 -26.27
C VAL A 326 -2.20 4.62 -26.53
N LEU A 327 -1.83 3.78 -27.49
CA LEU A 327 -0.42 3.51 -27.81
C LEU A 327 0.27 4.72 -28.46
N THR A 328 -0.45 5.49 -29.29
CA THR A 328 0.07 6.71 -29.91
C THR A 328 0.39 7.78 -28.87
N GLU A 329 -0.47 7.95 -27.86
CA GLU A 329 -0.25 8.90 -26.78
C GLU A 329 0.71 8.42 -25.70
N ASN A 330 1.15 7.16 -25.77
CA ASN A 330 1.96 6.47 -24.77
C ASN A 330 1.17 6.14 -23.47
N PRO A 331 1.04 4.85 -23.10
CA PRO A 331 0.34 4.42 -21.88
C PRO A 331 0.89 5.03 -20.58
N LEU A 332 2.21 5.15 -20.42
CA LEU A 332 2.81 5.78 -19.24
C LEU A 332 2.40 7.24 -19.13
N LYS A 333 2.45 8.00 -20.23
CA LYS A 333 2.02 9.41 -20.24
C LYS A 333 0.55 9.53 -19.85
N ILE A 334 -0.32 8.63 -20.31
CA ILE A 334 -1.74 8.58 -19.93
C ILE A 334 -1.90 8.36 -18.42
N ILE A 335 -1.19 7.38 -17.85
CA ILE A 335 -1.24 7.08 -16.41
C ILE A 335 -0.74 8.27 -15.59
N LEU A 336 0.42 8.83 -15.94
CA LEU A 336 1.01 9.97 -15.24
C LEU A 336 0.13 11.22 -15.33
N ALA A 337 -0.45 11.49 -16.50
CA ALA A 337 -1.39 12.60 -16.69
C ALA A 337 -2.61 12.47 -15.78
N ASN A 338 -3.17 11.27 -15.69
CA ASN A 338 -4.27 11.01 -14.79
C ASN A 338 -3.87 11.28 -13.32
N THR A 339 -2.72 10.79 -12.86
CA THR A 339 -2.26 11.07 -11.48
C THR A 339 -1.91 12.54 -11.23
N ALA A 340 -1.51 13.28 -12.27
CA ALA A 340 -1.28 14.72 -12.23
C ALA A 340 -2.59 15.52 -12.08
N SER A 341 -3.70 15.06 -12.68
CA SER A 341 -5.01 15.72 -12.53
C SER A 341 -5.66 15.48 -11.17
N HIS A 342 -5.18 14.53 -10.39
CA HIS A 342 -5.65 14.29 -9.03
C HIS A 342 -5.13 15.36 -8.05
N PRO A 343 -5.80 15.55 -6.90
CA PRO A 343 -5.20 16.21 -5.76
C PRO A 343 -3.84 15.60 -5.42
N GLN A 344 -2.81 16.43 -5.26
CA GLN A 344 -1.46 15.99 -4.94
C GLN A 344 -1.32 15.64 -3.47
N TYR A 345 -1.98 16.41 -2.61
CA TYR A 345 -2.24 16.04 -1.23
C TYR A 345 -3.74 15.99 -0.95
N SER A 346 -4.14 15.17 0.02
CA SER A 346 -5.51 15.06 0.50
C SER A 346 -5.64 15.58 1.94
N GLY A 347 -6.87 15.78 2.39
CA GLY A 347 -7.18 16.22 3.75
C GLY A 347 -7.21 17.74 3.93
N LYS A 348 -7.53 18.16 5.15
CA LYS A 348 -7.66 19.56 5.56
C LYS A 348 -6.30 20.18 5.87
N ARG A 349 -5.41 19.46 6.57
CA ARG A 349 -4.11 19.98 7.00
C ARG A 349 -3.22 20.45 5.85
N LEU A 350 -3.34 19.81 4.68
CA LEU A 350 -2.51 20.09 3.50
C LEU A 350 -3.31 20.73 2.35
N GLU A 351 -4.49 21.31 2.63
CA GLU A 351 -5.35 21.91 1.61
C GLU A 351 -4.64 22.99 0.78
N ALA A 352 -3.79 23.82 1.39
CA ALA A 352 -3.02 24.86 0.69
C ALA A 352 -2.00 24.30 -0.32
N LEU A 353 -1.56 23.05 -0.15
CA LEU A 353 -0.61 22.38 -1.03
C LEU A 353 -1.30 21.39 -1.98
N ARG A 354 -2.62 21.23 -1.88
CA ARG A 354 -3.43 20.21 -2.57
C ARG A 354 -3.11 20.16 -4.05
N ASP A 355 -3.06 21.32 -4.69
CA ASP A 355 -2.86 21.40 -6.14
C ASP A 355 -1.43 21.82 -6.50
N ASP A 356 -0.71 22.53 -5.65
CA ASP A 356 0.67 22.94 -5.93
C ASP A 356 1.62 22.53 -4.79
N PRO A 357 2.15 21.29 -4.83
CA PRO A 357 3.02 20.77 -3.78
C PRO A 357 4.40 21.46 -3.73
N PHE A 358 4.76 22.23 -4.76
CA PHE A 358 6.06 22.89 -4.90
C PHE A 358 6.03 24.35 -4.46
N SER A 359 4.85 24.96 -4.32
CA SER A 359 4.62 26.40 -4.05
C SER A 359 5.42 26.99 -2.88
N TRP A 360 5.70 26.20 -1.85
CA TRP A 360 6.36 26.63 -0.61
C TRP A 360 7.86 26.31 -0.57
N LEU A 361 8.38 25.61 -1.57
CA LEU A 361 9.80 25.29 -1.67
C LEU A 361 10.58 26.45 -2.26
N GLN A 362 11.83 26.64 -1.82
CA GLN A 362 12.72 27.63 -2.43
C GLN A 362 12.93 27.31 -3.90
N ASN A 363 12.53 28.24 -4.77
CA ASN A 363 12.55 28.01 -6.20
C ASN A 363 14.00 27.81 -6.68
N ASN A 364 14.22 26.71 -7.40
CA ASN A 364 15.44 26.43 -8.13
C ASN A 364 15.09 25.74 -9.46
N ALA A 365 16.06 25.59 -10.36
CA ALA A 365 15.82 25.03 -11.69
C ALA A 365 15.18 23.63 -11.64
N LEU A 366 15.55 22.82 -10.65
CA LEU A 366 15.04 21.48 -10.45
C LEU A 366 13.56 21.48 -10.02
N ILE A 367 13.20 22.28 -9.01
CA ILE A 367 11.82 22.45 -8.54
C ILE A 367 10.95 23.06 -9.64
N ALA A 368 11.44 24.09 -10.34
CA ALA A 368 10.75 24.72 -11.45
C ALA A 368 10.45 23.72 -12.58
N ARG A 369 11.37 22.79 -12.87
CA ARG A 369 11.17 21.72 -13.85
C ARG A 369 10.04 20.78 -13.44
N HIS A 370 10.05 20.31 -12.19
CA HIS A 370 9.03 19.40 -11.66
C HIS A 370 7.64 20.06 -11.59
N ALA A 371 7.56 21.30 -11.12
CA ALA A 371 6.33 22.08 -11.12
C ALA A 371 5.78 22.28 -12.54
N LYS A 372 6.63 22.64 -13.50
CA LYS A 372 6.24 22.80 -14.91
C LYS A 372 5.73 21.49 -15.51
N ASN A 373 6.37 20.36 -15.21
CA ASN A 373 5.94 19.05 -15.69
C ASN A 373 4.56 18.69 -15.16
N LEU A 374 4.30 18.91 -13.87
CA LEU A 374 2.99 18.71 -13.26
C LEU A 374 1.91 19.56 -13.96
N THR A 375 2.17 20.86 -14.17
CA THR A 375 1.24 21.75 -14.88
C THR A 375 0.96 21.28 -16.31
N ASN A 376 1.99 20.87 -17.04
CA ASN A 376 1.85 20.39 -18.41
C ASN A 376 1.02 19.10 -18.48
N LEU A 377 1.26 18.15 -17.58
CA LEU A 377 0.51 16.90 -17.54
C LEU A 377 -0.94 17.09 -17.13
N ARG A 378 -1.24 18.05 -16.24
CA ARG A 378 -2.63 18.42 -15.93
C ARG A 378 -3.37 18.97 -17.14
N ARG A 379 -2.72 19.85 -17.89
CA ARG A 379 -3.29 20.41 -19.12
C ARG A 379 -3.54 19.29 -20.13
N PHE A 380 -2.56 18.41 -20.34
CA PHE A 380 -2.73 17.24 -21.19
C PHE A 380 -3.86 16.32 -20.69
N ALA A 381 -3.99 16.09 -19.39
CA ALA A 381 -5.05 15.24 -18.85
C ALA A 381 -6.45 15.78 -19.19
N LEU A 382 -6.66 17.10 -19.09
CA LEU A 382 -7.92 17.72 -19.48
C LEU A 382 -8.17 17.63 -21.00
N GLU A 383 -7.16 17.94 -21.81
CA GLU A 383 -7.24 17.95 -23.28
C GLU A 383 -7.46 16.54 -23.85
N ALA A 384 -6.71 15.55 -23.37
CA ALA A 384 -6.66 14.20 -23.94
C ALA A 384 -7.73 13.25 -23.37
N GLY A 385 -8.39 13.59 -22.26
CA GLY A 385 -9.42 12.75 -21.66
C GLY A 385 -8.94 11.85 -20.52
N CYS A 386 -7.95 12.33 -19.75
CA CYS A 386 -7.42 11.65 -18.58
C CYS A 386 -7.77 12.34 -17.25
N SER A 387 -8.80 13.19 -17.20
CA SER A 387 -9.23 13.92 -15.98
C SER A 387 -10.64 13.54 -15.55
N LYS A 388 -11.10 14.05 -14.40
CA LYS A 388 -12.48 13.79 -13.94
C LYS A 388 -13.50 14.48 -14.85
N GLU A 389 -13.15 15.66 -15.36
CA GLU A 389 -13.96 16.51 -16.24
C GLU A 389 -14.03 15.95 -17.67
N ASN A 390 -12.98 15.22 -18.10
CA ASN A 390 -12.91 14.58 -19.40
C ASN A 390 -12.34 13.16 -19.25
N GLN A 391 -13.20 12.15 -19.35
CA GLN A 391 -12.87 10.73 -19.12
C GLN A 391 -12.85 9.91 -20.43
N THR A 392 -12.54 10.55 -21.56
CA THR A 392 -12.65 9.93 -22.90
C THR A 392 -11.43 9.10 -23.33
N MET A 393 -10.34 9.14 -22.56
CA MET A 393 -9.15 8.30 -22.76
C MET A 393 -8.98 7.29 -21.63
N PHE A 394 -8.84 7.78 -20.40
CA PHE A 394 -8.60 6.92 -19.24
C PHE A 394 -8.81 7.68 -17.92
N PHE A 395 -9.74 7.20 -17.12
CA PHE A 395 -9.95 7.66 -15.75
C PHE A 395 -9.58 6.57 -14.75
N LEU A 396 -8.45 6.77 -14.05
CA LEU A 396 -7.97 5.84 -13.03
C LEU A 396 -9.01 5.66 -11.93
N LYS A 397 -9.26 4.41 -11.56
CA LYS A 397 -10.09 4.03 -10.41
C LYS A 397 -9.25 3.50 -9.27
N HIS A 398 -8.29 2.61 -9.58
CA HIS A 398 -7.49 1.96 -8.55
C HIS A 398 -6.16 1.45 -9.11
N ILE A 399 -5.17 1.36 -8.22
CA ILE A 399 -3.88 0.70 -8.49
C ILE A 399 -3.66 -0.33 -7.39
N TYR A 400 -3.47 -1.58 -7.78
CA TYR A 400 -3.30 -2.72 -6.88
C TYR A 400 -2.32 -3.74 -7.47
N VAL A 401 -2.13 -4.87 -6.80
CA VAL A 401 -1.24 -5.94 -7.23
C VAL A 401 -2.00 -7.26 -7.30
N ASN A 402 -1.74 -8.03 -8.33
CA ASN A 402 -2.25 -9.40 -8.45
C ASN A 402 -1.30 -10.27 -9.29
N LYS A 403 -1.53 -11.57 -9.31
CA LYS A 403 -0.94 -12.48 -10.28
C LYS A 403 -1.63 -12.31 -11.64
N LEU A 404 -0.85 -12.20 -12.71
CA LEU A 404 -1.37 -11.87 -14.03
C LEU A 404 -2.45 -12.85 -14.51
N LYS A 405 -2.19 -14.15 -14.38
CA LYS A 405 -3.14 -15.22 -14.73
C LYS A 405 -4.46 -15.13 -13.98
N ASP A 406 -4.42 -14.80 -12.70
CA ASP A 406 -5.62 -14.74 -11.87
C ASP A 406 -6.47 -13.52 -12.25
N GLU A 407 -5.81 -12.38 -12.51
CA GLU A 407 -6.48 -11.16 -12.99
C GLU A 407 -7.15 -11.38 -14.36
N ILE A 408 -6.41 -11.94 -15.32
CA ILE A 408 -6.95 -12.23 -16.67
C ILE A 408 -8.13 -13.20 -16.58
N LYS A 409 -8.01 -14.27 -15.78
CA LYS A 409 -9.10 -15.21 -15.55
C LYS A 409 -10.33 -14.52 -14.97
N GLN A 410 -10.15 -13.63 -14.00
CA GLN A 410 -11.23 -12.85 -13.42
C GLN A 410 -11.91 -11.96 -14.46
N LEU A 411 -11.14 -11.25 -15.30
CA LEU A 411 -11.67 -10.41 -16.37
C LEU A 411 -12.56 -11.21 -17.33
N HIS A 412 -12.09 -12.37 -17.82
CA HIS A 412 -12.87 -13.22 -18.72
C HIS A 412 -14.09 -13.86 -18.06
N THR A 413 -14.03 -14.09 -16.74
CA THR A 413 -15.18 -14.59 -15.98
C THR A 413 -16.25 -13.51 -15.80
N GLN A 414 -15.82 -12.27 -15.56
CA GLN A 414 -16.71 -11.13 -15.32
C GLN A 414 -17.27 -10.53 -16.62
N TYR A 415 -16.52 -10.62 -17.71
CA TYR A 415 -16.85 -10.07 -19.03
C TYR A 415 -16.73 -11.14 -20.13
N PRO A 416 -17.58 -12.19 -20.12
CA PRO A 416 -17.45 -13.31 -21.06
C PRO A 416 -17.60 -12.86 -22.51
N GLY A 417 -16.55 -13.03 -23.31
CA GLY A 417 -16.52 -12.60 -24.72
C GLY A 417 -16.31 -11.10 -24.93
N GLU A 418 -16.19 -10.31 -23.85
CA GLU A 418 -16.10 -8.85 -23.88
C GLU A 418 -14.78 -8.34 -23.25
N ALA A 419 -13.81 -9.23 -23.03
CA ALA A 419 -12.47 -8.89 -22.52
C ALA A 419 -11.39 -9.13 -23.60
N PHE A 420 -10.69 -8.07 -23.99
CA PHE A 420 -9.81 -8.05 -25.15
C PHE A 420 -8.36 -7.73 -24.75
N GLU A 421 -7.42 -8.59 -25.15
CA GLU A 421 -5.98 -8.31 -25.01
C GLU A 421 -5.53 -7.38 -26.15
N ALA A 422 -4.98 -6.22 -25.81
CA ALA A 422 -4.55 -5.24 -26.82
C ALA A 422 -3.51 -5.81 -27.79
N HIS A 423 -2.54 -6.59 -27.29
CA HIS A 423 -1.51 -7.22 -28.12
C HIS A 423 -2.11 -8.19 -29.16
N ALA A 424 -3.03 -9.06 -28.74
CA ALA A 424 -3.68 -10.01 -29.64
C ALA A 424 -4.57 -9.31 -30.69
N MET A 425 -5.24 -8.21 -30.32
CA MET A 425 -6.06 -7.42 -31.25
C MET A 425 -5.24 -6.73 -32.35
N LEU A 426 -3.96 -6.46 -32.10
CA LEU A 426 -3.04 -5.86 -33.08
C LEU A 426 -2.25 -6.90 -33.89
N ASN A 427 -2.08 -8.12 -33.35
CA ASN A 427 -1.31 -9.21 -33.94
C ASN A 427 -2.16 -10.50 -34.04
N PRO A 428 -3.19 -10.51 -34.90
CA PRO A 428 -4.16 -11.60 -35.02
C PRO A 428 -3.62 -12.88 -35.67
#